data_AF-A0A914ITX3-F1
#
_entry.id   AF-A0A914ITX3-F1
#
_cell.length_a   1.000
_cell.length_b   1.000
_cell.length_c   1.000
_cell.angle_alpha   90.00
_cell.angle_beta   90.00
_cell.angle_gamma   90.00
#
_symmetry.space_group_name_H-M   'P 1'
#
loop_
_entity.id
_entity.type
_entity.pdbx_description
1 polymer ?
#
loop_
_entity_poly.entity_id
_entity_poly.type
_entity_poly.pdbx_seq_one_letter_code
_entity_poly.pdbx_strand_id
1 'polypeptide(L)'
;GASECYLASDGAVKCRNCPAGFSGDRCDKCAPGYTLSAKTGGRDCEPVGRVRSDRIDFVDSPKGLPSDPYAAQRLQQQQNARRRHRRRRYRVTSARRFHRL
;
A
#
# COMPACT_ATOMS: atom_id res chain seq x y z
N GLY A 1 -30.52 0.53 1.01
CA GLY A 1 -30.21 1.25 -0.24
C GLY A 1 -29.49 0.30 -1.16
N ALA A 2 -30.02 0.08 -2.35
CA ALA A 2 -29.40 -0.77 -3.36
C ALA A 2 -28.44 0.07 -4.22
N SER A 3 -27.28 -0.48 -4.53
CA SER A 3 -26.36 0.11 -5.52
C SER A 3 -26.93 -0.06 -6.92
N GLU A 4 -27.02 1.04 -7.67
CA GLU A 4 -27.43 1.01 -9.07
C GLU A 4 -26.19 0.90 -9.96
N CYS A 5 -26.04 -0.22 -10.67
CA CYS A 5 -24.88 -0.48 -11.52
C CYS A 5 -25.24 -0.35 -13.00
N TYR A 6 -24.37 0.34 -13.74
CA TYR A 6 -24.52 0.63 -15.16
C TYR A 6 -23.21 0.32 -15.91
N LEU A 7 -23.31 0.10 -17.21
CA LEU A 7 -22.15 -0.04 -18.08
C LEU A 7 -21.72 1.35 -18.55
N ALA A 8 -20.49 1.75 -18.22
CA ALA A 8 -19.93 3.02 -18.66
C ALA A 8 -19.44 2.94 -20.12
N SER A 9 -19.17 4.10 -20.73
CA SER A 9 -18.76 4.23 -22.13
C SER A 9 -17.40 3.57 -22.46
N ASP A 10 -16.60 3.31 -21.43
CA ASP A 10 -15.34 2.57 -21.51
C ASP A 10 -15.54 1.04 -21.48
N GLY A 11 -16.80 0.57 -21.39
CA GLY A 11 -17.15 -0.84 -21.25
C GLY A 11 -16.98 -1.39 -19.83
N ALA A 12 -16.63 -0.56 -18.85
CA ALA A 12 -16.53 -0.97 -17.45
C ALA A 12 -17.87 -0.90 -16.72
N VAL A 13 -18.13 -1.82 -15.80
CA VAL A 13 -19.29 -1.73 -14.90
C VAL A 13 -18.97 -0.73 -13.79
N LYS A 14 -19.82 0.29 -13.67
CA LYS A 14 -19.73 1.32 -12.64
C LYS A 14 -21.04 1.38 -11.85
N CYS A 15 -20.95 1.46 -10.54
CA CYS A 15 -22.06 1.49 -9.61
C CYS A 15 -22.15 2.87 -8.96
N ARG A 16 -23.35 3.42 -8.89
CA ARG A 16 -23.69 4.62 -8.12
C ARG A 16 -24.32 4.21 -6.80
N ASN A 17 -24.17 5.07 -5.80
CA ASN A 17 -24.75 4.88 -4.46
C ASN A 17 -24.33 3.54 -3.81
N CYS A 18 -23.03 3.36 -3.60
CA CYS A 18 -22.54 2.18 -2.88
C CYS A 18 -23.18 2.07 -1.49
N PRO A 19 -23.42 0.83 -1.00
CA PRO A 19 -23.88 0.61 0.36
C PRO A 19 -22.89 1.21 1.36
N ALA A 20 -23.38 1.51 2.57
CA ALA A 20 -22.53 2.03 3.63
C ALA A 20 -21.35 1.09 3.89
N GLY A 21 -20.13 1.66 3.93
CA GLY A 21 -18.90 0.90 4.12
C GLY A 21 -18.25 0.36 2.85
N PHE A 22 -18.86 0.54 1.68
CA PHE A 22 -18.31 0.11 0.38
C PHE A 22 -18.02 1.29 -0.55
N SER A 23 -17.04 1.11 -1.44
CA SER A 23 -16.57 2.11 -2.39
C SER A 23 -15.93 1.45 -3.63
N GLY A 24 -15.55 2.28 -4.59
CA GLY A 24 -14.99 1.84 -5.87
C GLY A 24 -16.04 1.71 -6.96
N ASP A 25 -15.58 1.56 -8.21
CA ASP A 25 -16.46 1.48 -9.38
C ASP A 25 -17.49 0.36 -9.25
N ARG A 26 -17.18 -0.74 -8.58
CA ARG A 26 -18.10 -1.87 -8.42
C ARG A 26 -18.58 -2.07 -6.98
N CYS A 27 -18.35 -1.09 -6.11
CA CYS A 27 -18.58 -1.20 -4.67
C CYS A 27 -17.93 -2.44 -4.04
N ASP A 28 -16.77 -2.85 -4.57
CA ASP A 28 -16.03 -4.06 -4.20
C ASP A 28 -14.90 -3.81 -3.19
N LYS A 29 -14.68 -2.53 -2.85
CA LYS A 29 -13.63 -2.10 -1.92
C LYS A 29 -14.27 -1.51 -0.67
N CYS A 30 -13.61 -1.63 0.48
CA CYS A 30 -14.07 -0.93 1.67
C CYS A 30 -13.92 0.58 1.51
N ALA A 31 -14.94 1.32 1.93
CA ALA A 31 -14.93 2.78 1.95
C ALA A 31 -13.86 3.30 2.93
N PRO A 32 -13.36 4.53 2.74
CA PRO A 32 -12.47 5.16 3.71
C PRO A 32 -13.05 5.09 5.13
N GLY A 33 -12.26 4.61 6.10
CA GLY A 33 -12.71 4.39 7.47
C GLY A 33 -13.27 2.98 7.75
N TYR A 34 -13.31 2.09 6.76
CA TYR A 34 -13.70 0.69 6.89
C TYR A 34 -12.56 -0.26 6.49
N THR A 35 -12.47 -1.42 7.15
CA THR A 35 -11.55 -2.51 6.85
C THR A 35 -12.31 -3.81 6.69
N LEU A 36 -11.74 -4.78 5.98
CA LEU A 36 -12.27 -6.14 5.98
C LEU A 36 -12.34 -6.67 7.41
N SER A 37 -13.46 -7.30 7.75
CA SER A 37 -13.62 -7.91 9.05
C SER A 37 -12.56 -8.99 9.28
N ALA A 38 -11.88 -8.93 10.43
CA ALA A 38 -10.89 -9.91 10.83
C ALA A 38 -11.51 -11.24 11.32
N LYS A 39 -12.85 -11.31 11.40
CA LYS A 39 -13.57 -12.53 11.79
C LYS A 39 -13.41 -13.58 10.69
N THR A 40 -13.26 -14.84 11.09
CA THR A 40 -13.14 -15.97 10.16
C THR A 40 -14.40 -16.04 9.28
N GLY A 41 -14.31 -15.60 8.02
CA GLY A 41 -15.44 -15.49 7.09
C GLY A 41 -15.88 -14.04 6.74
N GLY A 42 -15.15 -13.02 7.20
CA GLY A 42 -15.45 -11.61 6.99
C GLY A 42 -15.42 -11.17 5.52
N ARG A 43 -16.57 -11.22 4.85
CA ARG A 43 -16.79 -10.59 3.53
C ARG A 43 -17.23 -9.13 3.65
N ASP A 44 -17.49 -8.69 4.88
CA ASP A 44 -18.07 -7.40 5.17
C ASP A 44 -17.00 -6.39 5.62
N CYS A 45 -17.22 -5.15 5.20
CA CYS A 45 -16.42 -4.00 5.61
C CYS A 45 -16.91 -3.51 6.99
N GLU A 46 -16.05 -3.55 8.00
CA GLU A 46 -16.31 -3.07 9.36
C GLU A 46 -15.58 -1.73 9.60
N PRO A 47 -16.15 -0.80 10.39
CA PRO A 47 -15.46 0.44 10.74
C PRO A 47 -14.12 0.19 11.43
N VAL A 48 -13.07 0.89 11.00
CA VAL A 48 -11.71 0.79 11.58
C VAL A 48 -11.68 1.41 12.99
N GLY A 49 -12.63 2.29 13.32
CA GLY A 49 -12.74 2.97 14.60
C GLY A 49 -13.65 2.28 15.62
N ARG A 50 -13.43 2.58 16.90
CA ARG A 50 -14.40 2.26 17.95
C ARG A 50 -15.42 3.40 17.99
N VAL A 51 -16.66 3.09 17.65
CA VAL A 51 -17.79 3.97 17.95
C VAL A 51 -18.14 3.75 19.41
N ARG A 52 -17.73 4.66 20.30
CA ARG A 52 -18.25 4.72 21.67
C ARG A 52 -19.51 5.57 21.67
N SER A 53 -20.41 5.34 22.64
CA SER A 53 -21.68 6.08 22.74
C SER A 53 -21.52 7.61 22.82
N ASP A 54 -20.36 8.08 23.25
CA ASP A 54 -20.02 9.48 23.47
C ASP A 54 -19.02 10.05 22.44
N ARG A 55 -18.29 9.19 21.70
CA ARG A 55 -17.24 9.63 20.77
C ARG A 55 -16.95 8.62 19.67
N ILE A 56 -16.75 9.12 18.45
CA ILE A 56 -16.19 8.35 17.34
C ILE A 56 -14.67 8.51 17.39
N ASP A 57 -13.95 7.44 17.73
CA ASP A 57 -12.49 7.41 17.64
C ASP A 57 -12.09 7.12 16.19
N PHE A 58 -11.87 8.19 15.42
CA PHE A 58 -11.24 8.06 14.11
C PHE A 58 -9.81 7.56 14.34
N VAL A 59 -9.55 6.29 14.03
CA VAL A 59 -8.17 5.83 13.88
C VAL A 59 -7.64 6.60 12.70
N ASP A 60 -6.68 7.49 12.93
CA ASP A 60 -5.92 8.09 11.85
C ASP A 60 -5.55 6.95 10.89
N SER A 61 -6.00 7.02 9.63
CA SER A 61 -5.49 6.14 8.57
C SER A 61 -3.98 6.10 8.76
N PRO A 62 -3.33 4.93 8.85
CA PRO A 62 -1.96 4.84 9.32
C PRO A 62 -1.05 5.70 8.45
N LYS A 63 -0.85 6.94 8.89
CA LYS A 63 0.05 7.93 8.31
C LYS A 63 1.44 7.38 8.64
N GLY A 64 1.92 6.46 7.82
CA GLY A 64 3.13 5.72 8.13
C GLY A 64 3.26 4.37 7.44
N LEU A 65 2.20 3.80 6.85
CA LEU A 65 2.41 2.69 5.92
C LEU A 65 3.02 3.25 4.63
N PRO A 66 4.21 2.78 4.21
CA PRO A 66 4.78 3.21 2.95
C PRO A 66 3.82 2.83 1.83
N SER A 67 3.37 3.83 1.06
CA SER A 67 2.53 3.64 -0.13
C SER A 67 3.17 2.71 -1.16
N ASP A 68 4.49 2.60 -1.12
CA ASP A 68 5.31 1.66 -1.88
C ASP A 68 5.74 0.49 -0.96
N PRO A 69 5.08 -0.68 -1.02
CA PRO A 69 5.45 -1.84 -0.20
C PRO A 69 6.86 -2.38 -0.50
N TYR A 70 7.51 -1.91 -1.56
CA TYR A 70 8.86 -2.31 -1.97
C TYR A 70 9.94 -1.27 -1.63
N ALA A 71 9.60 -0.17 -0.95
CA ALA A 71 10.54 0.91 -0.63
C ALA A 71 11.78 0.41 0.14
N ALA A 72 11.60 -0.45 1.15
CA ALA A 72 12.70 -1.02 1.92
C ALA A 72 13.61 -1.91 1.06
N GLN A 73 13.03 -2.72 0.16
CA GLN A 73 13.79 -3.55 -0.78
C GLN A 73 14.61 -2.69 -1.75
N ARG A 74 14.07 -1.60 -2.29
CA ARG A 74 14.80 -0.69 -3.18
C ARG A 74 15.97 0.00 -2.47
N LEU A 75 15.78 0.45 -1.24
CA LEU A 75 16.87 1.01 -0.42
C LEU A 75 17.98 -0.03 -0.21
N GLN A 76 17.63 -1.28 0.12
CA GLN A 76 18.61 -2.36 0.28
C GLN A 76 19.37 -2.65 -1.02
N GLN A 77 18.69 -2.69 -2.17
CA GLN A 77 19.33 -2.90 -3.47
C GLN A 77 20.32 -1.78 -3.82
N GLN A 78 19.95 -0.52 -3.59
CA GLN A 78 20.84 0.61 -3.80
C GLN A 78 22.08 0.55 -2.91
N GLN A 79 21.91 0.19 -1.63
CA GLN A 79 23.05 0.01 -0.72
C GLN A 79 23.98 -1.11 -1.20
N ASN A 80 23.44 -2.24 -1.65
CA ASN A 80 24.21 -3.35 -2.20
C ASN A 80 24.99 -2.94 -3.46
N ALA A 81 24.38 -2.15 -4.35
CA ALA A 81 25.04 -1.61 -5.54
C ALA A 81 26.19 -0.65 -5.15
N ARG A 82 25.99 0.23 -4.17
CA ARG A 82 27.05 1.11 -3.63
C ARG A 82 28.20 0.31 -3.01
N ARG A 83 27.88 -0.74 -2.24
CA ARG A 83 28.89 -1.66 -1.67
C ARG A 83 29.69 -2.38 -2.77
N ARG A 84 29.02 -2.88 -3.81
CA ARG A 84 29.68 -3.51 -4.98
C ARG A 84 30.60 -2.52 -5.70
N HIS A 85 30.15 -1.29 -5.93
CA HIS A 85 30.95 -0.25 -6.56
C HIS A 85 32.17 0.13 -5.71
N ARG A 86 32.01 0.28 -4.37
CA ARG A 86 33.14 0.46 -3.45
C ARG A 86 34.14 -0.70 -3.53
N ARG A 87 33.67 -1.96 -3.47
CA ARG A 87 34.56 -3.14 -3.59
C ARG A 87 35.32 -3.18 -4.92
N ARG A 88 34.66 -2.81 -6.03
CA ARG A 88 35.32 -2.66 -7.34
C ARG A 88 36.38 -1.55 -7.33
N ARG A 89 36.08 -0.39 -6.74
CA ARG A 89 37.07 0.70 -6.58
C ARG A 89 38.27 0.25 -5.75
N TYR A 90 38.06 -0.40 -4.60
CA TYR A 90 39.15 -0.92 -3.76
C TYR A 90 40.05 -1.92 -4.52
N ARG A 91 39.46 -2.84 -5.29
CA ARG A 91 40.22 -3.77 -6.15
C ARG A 91 41.05 -3.07 -7.23
N VAL A 92 40.52 -2.01 -7.85
CA VAL A 92 41.27 -1.22 -8.86
C VAL A 92 42.40 -0.42 -8.20
N THR A 93 42.16 0.19 -7.03
CA THR A 93 43.19 0.93 -6.30
C THR A 93 44.30 0.03 -5.75
N SER A 94 43.98 -1.20 -5.31
CA SER A 94 45.01 -2.16 -4.90
C SER A 94 45.84 -2.63 -6.09
N ALA A 95 45.20 -2.98 -7.22
CA ALA A 95 45.92 -3.38 -8.44
C ALA A 95 46.85 -2.28 -8.96
N ARG A 96 46.42 -1.02 -8.96
CA ARG A 96 47.27 0.13 -9.32
C ARG A 96 48.45 0.36 -8.38
N ARG A 97 48.34 -0.05 -7.10
CA ARG A 97 49.42 0.08 -6.10
C ARG A 97 50.51 -0.98 -6.29
N PHE A 98 50.15 -2.16 -6.80
CA PHE A 98 51.12 -3.24 -7.09
C PHE A 98 51.91 -3.04 -8.38
N HIS A 99 51.45 -2.20 -9.32
CA HIS A 99 52.15 -1.90 -10.58
C HIS A 99 53.08 -0.68 -10.52
N ARG A 100 53.29 -0.08 -9.34
CA ARG A 100 54.12 1.13 -9.15
C ARG A 100 55.38 0.90 -8.28
N LEU A 101 55.75 -0.37 -8.06
CA LEU A 101 57.03 -0.82 -7.49
C LEU A 101 57.76 -1.65 -8.54
#